data_AF-A0A9D2QXF7-F1
#
_entry.id   AF-A0A9D2QXF7-F1
#
_cell.length_a   1.000
_cell.length_b   1.000
_cell.length_c   1.000
_cell.angle_alpha   90.00
_cell.angle_beta   90.00
_cell.angle_gamma   90.00
#
_symmetry.space_group_name_H-M   'P 1'
#
loop_
_entity.id
_entity.type
_entity.pdbx_description
1 polymer ?
#
loop_
_entity_poly.entity_id
_entity_poly.type
_entity_poly.pdbx_seq_one_letter_code
_entity_poly.pdbx_strand_id
1 'polypeptide(L)'
;MKNVYSVGQVNAYIRNMFSQDFLLRSISVRGEVSNCKYHSSGHLYFTLKEEKASIACVMFAGYRKGLSFRLEEGMQVVALGSVEVYERDGKYQLYAREIRQDGAGYLYEQFERLKRSLEERGLFAPEYKQPIPAYIRTLGVVTAPTGAAVRDIINITRRRNPYVQIILYPAVVQGDQAVPSIVNGIRALERLGVDVMIVGRGGGSMEDLWAFNEEAVAQAVFDCAVPVISAVGHETDTTIIDFVS
;
A
#
# COMPACT_ATOMS: atom_id res chain seq x y z
N MET A 1 6.60 -29.26 48.25
CA MET A 1 6.52 -30.23 47.14
C MET A 1 6.54 -29.44 45.83
N LYS A 2 7.39 -29.78 44.86
CA LYS A 2 7.30 -29.19 43.51
C LYS A 2 5.98 -29.67 42.90
N ASN A 3 5.11 -28.74 42.51
CA ASN A 3 3.85 -29.09 41.84
C ASN A 3 4.19 -29.77 40.50
N VAL A 4 3.84 -31.06 40.39
CA VAL A 4 3.93 -31.82 39.14
C VAL A 4 2.61 -31.62 38.41
N TYR A 5 2.66 -31.07 37.20
CA TYR A 5 1.48 -30.85 36.35
C TYR A 5 1.40 -31.93 35.27
N SER A 6 0.19 -32.37 34.96
CA SER A 6 -0.07 -33.23 33.80
C SER A 6 0.06 -32.45 32.49
N VAL A 7 0.32 -33.15 31.38
CA VAL A 7 0.41 -32.56 30.04
C VAL A 7 -0.86 -31.77 29.69
N GLY A 8 -2.04 -32.31 30.02
CA GLY A 8 -3.32 -31.63 29.79
C GLY A 8 -3.46 -30.33 30.58
N GLN A 9 -2.99 -30.30 31.83
CA GLN A 9 -3.00 -29.07 32.64
C GLN A 9 -2.10 -27.99 32.05
N VAL A 10 -0.94 -28.36 31.51
CA VAL A 10 -0.04 -27.41 30.82
C VAL A 10 -0.70 -26.85 29.56
N ASN A 11 -1.27 -27.71 28.70
CA ASN A 11 -1.89 -27.27 27.46
C ASN A 11 -3.13 -26.38 27.70
N ALA A 12 -3.98 -26.75 28.66
CA ALA A 12 -5.15 -25.94 29.04
C ALA A 12 -4.73 -24.58 29.60
N TYR A 13 -3.66 -24.53 30.39
CA TYR A 13 -3.12 -23.28 30.92
C TYR A 13 -2.65 -22.34 29.80
N ILE A 14 -1.86 -22.84 28.84
CA ILE A 14 -1.36 -22.04 27.71
C ILE A 14 -2.52 -21.59 26.80
N ARG A 15 -3.50 -22.47 26.52
CA ARG A 15 -4.69 -22.08 25.76
C ARG A 15 -5.42 -20.93 26.44
N ASN A 16 -5.64 -20.99 27.75
CA ASN A 16 -6.33 -19.95 28.48
C ASN A 16 -5.58 -18.61 28.41
N MET A 17 -4.25 -18.63 28.46
CA MET A 17 -3.42 -17.44 28.27
C MET A 17 -3.64 -16.81 26.89
N PHE A 18 -3.59 -17.61 25.81
CA PHE A 18 -3.85 -17.13 24.45
C PHE A 18 -5.28 -16.63 24.28
N SER A 19 -6.23 -17.34 24.87
CA SER A 19 -7.65 -17.02 24.79
C SER A 19 -8.02 -15.74 25.54
N GLN A 20 -7.20 -15.26 26.47
CA GLN A 20 -7.45 -14.01 27.21
C GLN A 20 -6.74 -12.80 26.58
N ASP A 21 -5.75 -13.03 25.72
CA ASP A 21 -5.01 -11.97 25.05
C ASP A 21 -5.87 -11.30 23.95
N PHE A 22 -5.96 -9.97 24.02
CA PHE A 22 -6.79 -9.19 23.10
C PHE A 22 -6.28 -9.23 21.66
N LEU A 23 -4.96 -9.21 21.48
CA LEU A 23 -4.32 -9.19 20.17
C LEU A 23 -4.49 -10.55 19.49
N LEU A 24 -4.24 -11.64 20.22
CA LEU A 24 -4.35 -13.00 19.66
C LEU A 24 -5.77 -13.41 19.31
N ARG A 25 -6.81 -12.79 19.90
CA ARG A 25 -8.22 -13.01 19.51
C ARG A 25 -8.57 -12.46 18.13
N SER A 26 -7.84 -11.46 17.65
CA SER A 26 -8.12 -10.80 16.37
C SER A 26 -6.85 -10.23 15.77
N ILE A 27 -6.10 -11.07 15.07
CA ILE A 27 -4.83 -10.72 14.43
C ILE A 27 -4.88 -10.98 12.92
N SER A 28 -4.22 -10.11 12.17
CA SER A 28 -3.92 -10.31 10.75
C SER A 28 -2.49 -10.82 10.62
N VAL A 29 -2.32 -11.96 9.95
CA VAL A 29 -1.01 -12.57 9.70
C VAL A 29 -0.78 -12.63 8.20
N ARG A 30 0.33 -12.06 7.75
CA ARG A 30 0.80 -12.13 6.37
C ARG A 30 1.72 -13.33 6.19
N GLY A 31 1.69 -13.95 5.02
CA GLY A 31 2.71 -14.92 4.61
C GLY A 31 2.39 -15.59 3.29
N GLU A 32 3.37 -16.36 2.80
CA GLU A 32 3.19 -17.21 1.63
C GLU A 32 2.41 -18.46 2.04
N VAL A 33 1.40 -18.82 1.27
CA VAL A 33 0.65 -20.06 1.46
C VAL A 33 1.52 -21.25 1.10
N SER A 34 1.59 -22.20 2.02
CA SER A 34 2.19 -23.51 1.81
C SER A 34 1.31 -24.63 2.37
N ASN A 35 1.48 -25.87 1.92
CA ASN A 35 0.74 -27.05 2.38
C ASN A 35 -0.81 -26.89 2.35
N CYS A 36 -1.33 -26.20 1.33
CA CYS A 36 -2.75 -25.89 1.15
C CYS A 36 -3.54 -27.16 0.80
N LYS A 37 -4.49 -27.52 1.66
CA LYS A 37 -5.33 -28.72 1.53
C LYS A 37 -6.79 -28.40 1.78
N TYR A 38 -7.60 -28.68 0.76
CA TYR A 38 -9.05 -28.64 0.84
C TYR A 38 -9.58 -29.99 1.32
N HIS A 39 -10.09 -30.04 2.55
CA HIS A 39 -10.60 -31.27 3.15
C HIS A 39 -12.06 -31.55 2.76
N SER A 40 -12.46 -32.83 2.75
CA SER A 40 -13.81 -33.28 2.40
C SER A 40 -14.90 -32.74 3.36
N SER A 41 -14.54 -32.45 4.61
CA SER A 41 -15.41 -31.78 5.59
C SER A 41 -15.69 -30.30 5.28
N GLY A 42 -15.09 -29.76 4.22
CA GLY A 42 -15.21 -28.37 3.81
C GLY A 42 -14.20 -27.43 4.47
N HIS A 43 -13.43 -27.90 5.46
CA HIS A 43 -12.35 -27.12 6.07
C HIS A 43 -11.16 -26.94 5.12
N LEU A 44 -10.47 -25.82 5.27
CA LEU A 44 -9.26 -25.48 4.54
C LEU A 44 -8.11 -25.43 5.52
N TYR A 45 -7.10 -26.26 5.28
CA TYR A 45 -5.86 -26.31 6.07
C TYR A 45 -4.73 -25.77 5.21
N PHE A 46 -3.90 -24.88 5.75
CA PHE A 46 -2.75 -24.32 5.06
C PHE A 46 -1.71 -23.86 6.08
N THR A 47 -0.55 -23.46 5.63
CA THR A 47 0.53 -22.92 6.45
C THR A 47 0.94 -21.58 5.85
N LEU A 48 0.96 -20.53 6.66
CA LEU A 48 1.60 -19.28 6.28
C LEU A 48 3.07 -19.37 6.66
N LYS A 49 3.96 -19.15 5.69
CA LYS A 49 5.41 -19.15 5.90
C LYS A 49 6.04 -17.81 5.50
N GLU A 50 7.16 -17.53 6.14
CA GLU A 50 8.15 -16.50 5.81
C GLU A 50 9.53 -17.17 5.76
N GLU A 51 10.60 -16.41 5.49
CA GLU A 51 11.97 -16.95 5.39
C GLU A 51 12.42 -17.74 6.61
N LYS A 52 12.00 -17.34 7.82
CA LYS A 52 12.49 -17.89 9.10
C LYS A 52 11.39 -18.42 10.02
N ALA A 53 10.13 -18.33 9.62
CA ALA A 53 8.99 -18.65 10.48
C ALA A 53 7.84 -19.26 9.69
N SER A 54 7.00 -20.05 10.37
CA SER A 54 5.75 -20.53 9.80
C SER A 54 4.71 -20.74 10.88
N ILE A 55 3.43 -20.62 10.50
CA ILE A 55 2.29 -20.89 11.36
C ILE A 55 1.25 -21.72 10.62
N ALA A 56 0.75 -22.77 11.27
CA ALA A 56 -0.34 -23.56 10.73
C ALA A 56 -1.66 -22.79 10.84
N CYS A 57 -2.47 -22.87 9.79
CA CYS A 57 -3.72 -22.15 9.66
C CYS A 57 -4.87 -23.09 9.31
N VAL A 58 -6.03 -22.82 9.89
CA VAL A 58 -7.27 -23.56 9.65
C VAL A 58 -8.38 -22.55 9.39
N MET A 59 -9.09 -22.70 8.27
CA MET A 59 -10.34 -22.00 8.01
C MET A 59 -11.48 -23.01 8.04
N PHE A 60 -12.41 -22.84 8.98
CA PHE A 60 -13.59 -23.70 9.10
C PHE A 60 -14.56 -23.50 7.94
N ALA A 61 -15.37 -24.53 7.66
CA ALA A 61 -16.26 -24.58 6.50
C ALA A 61 -17.29 -23.43 6.48
N GLY A 62 -17.71 -22.94 7.66
CA GLY A 62 -18.61 -21.80 7.79
C GLY A 62 -18.04 -20.49 7.25
N TYR A 63 -16.74 -20.26 7.40
CA TYR A 63 -16.06 -19.04 6.94
C TYR A 63 -15.60 -19.12 5.48
N ARG A 64 -15.48 -20.34 4.95
CA ARG A 64 -15.03 -20.57 3.56
C ARG A 64 -15.92 -19.93 2.51
N LYS A 65 -17.22 -19.74 2.78
CA LYS A 65 -18.15 -19.05 1.86
C LYS A 65 -17.75 -17.58 1.60
N GLY A 66 -17.00 -16.96 2.51
CA GLY A 66 -16.49 -15.59 2.36
C GLY A 66 -15.20 -15.49 1.54
N LEU A 67 -14.60 -16.62 1.13
CA LEU A 67 -13.39 -16.62 0.32
C LEU A 67 -13.74 -16.39 -1.15
N SER A 68 -13.38 -15.23 -1.69
CA SER A 68 -13.71 -14.80 -3.06
C SER A 68 -12.88 -15.48 -4.15
N PHE A 69 -11.82 -16.19 -3.78
CA PHE A 69 -10.88 -16.83 -4.70
C PHE A 69 -10.47 -18.22 -4.20
N ARG A 70 -9.79 -19.01 -5.04
CA ARG A 70 -9.21 -20.29 -4.62
C ARG A 70 -7.81 -20.03 -4.06
N LEU A 71 -7.57 -20.49 -2.83
CA LEU A 71 -6.26 -20.40 -2.19
C LEU A 71 -5.34 -21.48 -2.76
N GLU A 72 -4.16 -21.09 -3.22
CA GLU A 72 -3.19 -21.99 -3.86
C GLU A 72 -1.81 -21.85 -3.22
N GLU A 73 -0.98 -22.87 -3.41
CA GLU A 73 0.43 -22.87 -2.99
C GLU A 73 1.18 -21.68 -3.61
N GLY A 74 2.03 -21.02 -2.84
CA GLY A 74 2.83 -19.88 -3.30
C GLY A 74 2.12 -18.52 -3.29
N MET A 75 0.81 -18.47 -3.03
CA MET A 75 0.09 -17.20 -2.95
C MET A 75 0.51 -16.40 -1.71
N GLN A 76 0.80 -15.11 -1.87
CA GLN A 76 0.93 -14.18 -0.75
C GLN A 76 -0.45 -13.71 -0.29
N VAL A 77 -0.75 -13.92 1.00
CA VAL A 77 -2.06 -13.60 1.56
C VAL A 77 -1.93 -12.98 2.95
N VAL A 78 -2.98 -12.24 3.34
CA VAL A 78 -3.21 -11.82 4.71
C VAL A 78 -4.42 -12.58 5.25
N ALA A 79 -4.21 -13.36 6.31
CA ALA A 79 -5.26 -14.09 7.00
C ALA A 79 -5.62 -13.39 8.32
N LEU A 80 -6.88 -12.99 8.47
CA LEU A 80 -7.44 -12.44 9.69
C LEU A 80 -8.10 -13.56 10.50
N GLY A 81 -7.76 -13.68 11.78
CA GLY A 81 -8.21 -14.79 12.62
C GLY A 81 -7.93 -14.64 14.11
N SER A 82 -8.07 -15.74 14.83
CA SER A 82 -7.61 -15.89 16.21
C SER A 82 -6.48 -16.92 16.28
N VAL A 83 -5.46 -16.66 17.09
CA VAL A 83 -4.41 -17.64 17.38
C VAL A 83 -4.80 -18.39 18.64
N GLU A 84 -4.99 -19.70 18.51
CA GLU A 84 -5.40 -20.55 19.64
C GLU A 84 -4.54 -21.82 19.69
N VAL A 85 -4.50 -22.45 20.86
CA VAL A 85 -3.78 -23.70 21.07
C VAL A 85 -4.72 -24.89 20.87
N TYR A 86 -4.35 -25.78 19.96
CA TYR A 86 -4.98 -27.08 19.81
C TYR A 86 -4.58 -27.99 20.98
N GLU A 87 -5.42 -28.04 22.01
CA GLU A 87 -5.11 -28.65 23.31
C GLU A 87 -4.63 -30.09 23.24
N ARG A 88 -5.17 -30.88 22.29
CA ARG A 88 -4.82 -32.30 22.15
C ARG A 88 -3.33 -32.48 21.89
N ASP A 89 -2.75 -31.63 21.04
CA ASP A 89 -1.37 -31.77 20.56
C ASP A 89 -0.45 -30.65 21.10
N GLY A 90 -0.99 -29.67 21.83
CA GLY A 90 -0.24 -28.53 22.39
C GLY A 90 0.31 -27.57 21.32
N LYS A 91 -0.24 -27.58 20.10
CA LYS A 91 0.23 -26.75 18.98
C LYS A 91 -0.61 -25.50 18.84
N TYR A 92 0.01 -24.33 18.69
CA TYR A 92 -0.72 -23.12 18.35
C TYR A 92 -0.98 -23.05 16.85
N GLN A 93 -2.14 -22.52 16.47
CA GLN A 93 -2.60 -22.39 15.09
C GLN A 93 -3.42 -21.11 14.92
N LEU A 94 -3.43 -20.57 13.71
CA LEU A 94 -4.31 -19.47 13.33
C LEU A 94 -5.64 -20.03 12.80
N TYR A 95 -6.73 -19.72 13.49
CA TYR A 95 -8.09 -19.96 13.04
C TYR A 95 -8.54 -18.80 12.16
N ALA A 96 -8.31 -18.93 10.86
CA ALA A 96 -8.60 -17.92 9.86
C ALA A 96 -10.11 -17.78 9.64
N ARG A 97 -10.61 -16.56 9.78
CA ARG A 97 -12.00 -16.16 9.50
C ARG A 97 -12.12 -15.50 8.14
N GLU A 98 -11.10 -14.79 7.71
CA GLU A 98 -11.03 -14.11 6.43
C GLU A 98 -9.61 -14.23 5.85
N ILE A 99 -9.51 -14.40 4.53
CA ILE A 99 -8.23 -14.45 3.81
C ILE A 99 -8.36 -13.52 2.62
N ARG A 100 -7.41 -12.59 2.48
CA ARG A 100 -7.32 -11.68 1.34
C ARG A 100 -5.99 -11.92 0.64
N GLN A 101 -5.98 -11.84 -0.70
CA GLN A 101 -4.72 -11.78 -1.43
C GLN A 101 -3.95 -10.53 -0.98
N ASP A 102 -2.66 -10.68 -0.75
CA ASP A 102 -1.79 -9.56 -0.35
C ASP A 102 -1.36 -8.78 -1.59
N GLY A 103 -2.32 -8.10 -2.24
CA GLY A 103 -2.05 -7.24 -3.41
C GLY A 103 -1.02 -6.15 -3.11
N ALA A 104 -0.96 -5.68 -1.86
CA ALA A 104 0.01 -4.71 -1.38
C ALA A 104 1.47 -5.24 -1.42
N GLY A 105 1.70 -6.53 -1.17
CA GLY A 105 3.04 -7.14 -1.23
C GLY A 105 3.58 -7.19 -2.66
N TYR A 106 2.74 -7.60 -3.62
CA TYR A 106 3.10 -7.61 -5.04
C TYR A 106 3.39 -6.20 -5.56
N LEU A 107 2.51 -5.23 -5.27
CA LEU A 107 2.73 -3.83 -5.64
C LEU A 107 4.00 -3.27 -4.99
N TYR A 108 4.27 -3.58 -3.72
CA TYR A 108 5.50 -3.14 -3.08
C TYR A 108 6.76 -3.73 -3.75
N GLU A 109 6.73 -5.00 -4.15
CA GLU A 109 7.84 -5.60 -4.91
C GLU A 109 8.04 -4.93 -6.28
N GLN A 110 6.95 -4.63 -7.00
CA GLN A 110 7.02 -3.87 -8.26
C GLN A 110 7.62 -2.48 -8.04
N PHE A 111 7.21 -1.80 -6.96
CA PHE A 111 7.72 -0.49 -6.59
C PHE A 111 9.22 -0.53 -6.32
N GLU A 112 9.70 -1.45 -5.48
CA GLU A 112 11.13 -1.58 -5.17
C GLU A 112 11.98 -2.00 -6.38
N ARG A 113 11.41 -2.81 -7.30
CA ARG A 113 12.08 -3.14 -8.56
C ARG A 113 12.21 -1.90 -9.46
N LEU A 114 11.12 -1.16 -9.66
CA LEU A 114 11.12 0.01 -10.51
C LEU A 114 12.00 1.12 -9.94
N LYS A 115 11.89 1.40 -8.63
CA LYS A 115 12.73 2.36 -7.93
C LYS A 115 14.21 2.11 -8.19
N ARG A 116 14.70 0.88 -7.98
CA ARG A 116 16.09 0.51 -8.27
C ARG A 116 16.47 0.75 -9.74
N SER A 117 15.62 0.33 -10.68
CA SER A 117 15.88 0.52 -12.10
C SER A 117 15.98 2.00 -12.51
N LEU A 118 15.11 2.86 -11.97
CA LEU A 118 15.14 4.30 -12.25
C LEU A 118 16.31 5.01 -11.56
N GLU A 119 16.67 4.57 -10.35
CA GLU A 119 17.85 5.05 -9.63
C GLU A 119 19.14 4.73 -10.40
N GLU A 120 19.29 3.50 -10.91
CA GLU A 120 20.43 3.09 -11.76
C GLU A 120 20.52 3.90 -13.06
N ARG A 121 19.39 4.36 -13.58
CA ARG A 121 19.32 5.27 -14.75
C ARG A 121 19.59 6.74 -14.41
N GLY A 122 19.72 7.08 -13.13
CA GLY A 122 20.03 8.42 -12.67
C GLY A 122 18.84 9.37 -12.56
N LEU A 123 17.60 8.88 -12.66
CA LEU A 123 16.41 9.76 -12.62
C LEU A 123 16.23 10.48 -11.27
N PHE A 124 16.85 9.96 -10.21
CA PHE A 124 16.76 10.54 -8.86
C PHE A 124 17.98 11.42 -8.52
N ALA A 125 18.93 11.59 -9.45
CA ALA A 125 20.16 12.30 -9.16
C ALA A 125 19.87 13.79 -8.90
N PRO A 126 20.35 14.37 -7.79
CA PRO A 126 20.06 15.76 -7.42
C PRO A 126 20.45 16.80 -8.47
N GLU A 127 21.44 16.49 -9.32
CA GLU A 127 21.92 17.36 -10.39
C GLU A 127 20.90 17.60 -11.51
N TYR A 128 19.91 16.72 -11.67
CA TYR A 128 18.81 16.90 -12.64
C TYR A 128 17.58 17.58 -12.02
N LYS A 129 17.55 17.77 -10.69
CA LYS A 129 16.41 18.40 -10.02
C LYS A 129 16.41 19.90 -10.23
N GLN A 130 15.23 20.44 -10.51
CA GLN A 130 15.08 21.87 -10.79
C GLN A 130 14.86 22.66 -9.49
N PRO A 131 15.52 23.82 -9.34
CA PRO A 131 15.34 24.65 -8.15
C PRO A 131 13.93 25.25 -8.15
N ILE A 132 13.24 25.12 -7.02
CA ILE A 132 11.92 25.72 -6.82
C ILE A 132 12.10 27.24 -6.61
N PRO A 133 11.48 28.10 -7.44
CA PRO A 133 11.52 29.54 -7.27
C PRO A 133 10.93 29.98 -5.92
N ALA A 134 11.61 30.92 -5.24
CA ALA A 134 11.12 31.47 -3.98
C ALA A 134 9.79 32.25 -4.12
N TYR A 135 9.54 32.81 -5.31
CA TYR A 135 8.34 33.56 -5.63
C TYR A 135 7.82 33.15 -7.01
N ILE A 136 6.54 32.78 -7.06
CA ILE A 136 5.84 32.41 -8.28
C ILE A 136 4.69 33.39 -8.54
N ARG A 137 4.36 33.57 -9.81
CA ARG A 137 3.15 34.29 -10.29
C ARG A 137 2.08 33.29 -10.69
N THR A 138 2.46 32.17 -11.31
CA THR A 138 1.53 31.17 -11.84
C THR A 138 1.86 29.78 -11.29
N LEU A 139 0.92 29.20 -10.56
CA LEU A 139 0.97 27.84 -10.06
C LEU A 139 0.12 26.91 -10.95
N GLY A 140 0.76 25.92 -11.57
CA GLY A 140 0.07 24.81 -12.21
C GLY A 140 -0.33 23.73 -11.21
N VAL A 141 -1.51 23.14 -11.37
CA VAL A 141 -1.98 22.04 -10.51
C VAL A 141 -2.53 20.91 -11.39
N VAL A 142 -1.94 19.72 -11.29
CA VAL A 142 -2.43 18.50 -11.94
C VAL A 142 -3.04 17.60 -10.86
N THR A 143 -4.35 17.65 -10.71
CA THR A 143 -5.08 16.84 -9.74
C THR A 143 -6.56 16.70 -10.13
N ALA A 144 -7.31 15.92 -9.37
CA ALA A 144 -8.76 15.80 -9.57
C ALA A 144 -9.46 17.16 -9.38
N PRO A 145 -10.46 17.50 -10.23
CA PRO A 145 -11.17 18.78 -10.13
C PRO A 145 -11.97 18.96 -8.83
N THR A 146 -12.23 17.85 -8.15
CA THR A 146 -12.97 17.80 -6.89
C THR A 146 -12.18 16.97 -5.88
N GLY A 147 -12.16 17.41 -4.62
CA GLY A 147 -11.52 16.67 -3.54
C GLY A 147 -10.94 17.60 -2.47
N ALA A 148 -10.44 17.01 -1.39
CA ALA A 148 -9.76 17.76 -0.34
C ALA A 148 -8.45 18.37 -0.85
N ALA A 149 -7.61 17.58 -1.54
CA ALA A 149 -6.30 18.03 -2.02
C ALA A 149 -6.34 19.33 -2.85
N VAL A 150 -7.22 19.41 -3.87
CA VAL A 150 -7.34 20.63 -4.69
C VAL A 150 -7.84 21.83 -3.88
N ARG A 151 -8.77 21.60 -2.94
CA ARG A 151 -9.29 22.66 -2.06
C ARG A 151 -8.20 23.16 -1.11
N ASP A 152 -7.39 22.26 -0.58
CA ASP A 152 -6.29 22.59 0.33
C ASP A 152 -5.20 23.37 -0.40
N ILE A 153 -4.83 22.96 -1.62
CA ILE A 153 -3.90 23.70 -2.47
C ILE A 153 -4.43 25.13 -2.71
N ILE A 154 -5.69 25.27 -3.13
CA ILE A 154 -6.30 26.59 -3.38
C ILE A 154 -6.33 27.45 -2.12
N ASN A 155 -6.77 26.88 -0.99
CA ASN A 155 -6.91 27.59 0.28
C ASN A 155 -5.55 28.05 0.83
N ILE A 156 -4.56 27.17 0.84
CA ILE A 156 -3.22 27.46 1.37
C ILE A 156 -2.52 28.48 0.47
N THR A 157 -2.56 28.30 -0.85
CA THR A 157 -1.95 29.23 -1.81
C THR A 157 -2.55 30.62 -1.68
N ARG A 158 -3.89 30.75 -1.69
CA ARG A 158 -4.57 32.05 -1.54
C ARG A 158 -4.32 32.70 -0.18
N ARG A 159 -4.23 31.91 0.90
CA ARG A 159 -3.92 32.43 2.24
C ARG A 159 -2.50 32.97 2.33
N ARG A 160 -1.53 32.31 1.69
CA ARG A 160 -0.12 32.74 1.70
C ARG A 160 0.17 33.88 0.74
N ASN A 161 -0.40 33.84 -0.47
CA ASN A 161 -0.27 34.90 -1.46
C ASN A 161 -1.51 34.91 -2.40
N PRO A 162 -2.43 35.88 -2.23
CA PRO A 162 -3.65 35.95 -3.04
C PRO A 162 -3.42 36.36 -4.50
N TYR A 163 -2.22 36.83 -4.85
CA TYR A 163 -1.88 37.26 -6.21
C TYR A 163 -1.34 36.13 -7.10
N VAL A 164 -1.10 34.94 -6.55
CA VAL A 164 -0.70 33.77 -7.35
C VAL A 164 -1.89 33.28 -8.16
N GLN A 165 -1.73 33.24 -9.48
CA GLN A 165 -2.70 32.64 -10.38
C GLN A 165 -2.58 31.12 -10.30
N ILE A 166 -3.70 30.44 -10.06
CA ILE A 166 -3.76 28.97 -10.02
C ILE A 166 -4.39 28.48 -11.31
N ILE A 167 -3.68 27.64 -12.06
CA ILE A 167 -4.17 26.99 -13.27
C ILE A 167 -4.32 25.50 -12.98
N LEU A 168 -5.57 25.04 -12.89
CA LEU A 168 -5.90 23.64 -12.65
C LEU A 168 -6.06 22.90 -13.98
N TYR A 169 -5.26 21.85 -14.18
CA TYR A 169 -5.54 20.81 -15.16
C TYR A 169 -6.36 19.69 -14.48
N PRO A 170 -7.63 19.48 -14.86
CA PRO A 170 -8.48 18.47 -14.23
C PRO A 170 -8.07 17.07 -14.69
N ALA A 171 -7.20 16.43 -13.92
CA ALA A 171 -6.67 15.11 -14.23
C ALA A 171 -7.49 13.98 -13.60
N VAL A 172 -7.59 12.86 -14.31
CA VAL A 172 -7.91 11.57 -13.69
C VAL A 172 -6.66 11.12 -12.94
N VAL A 173 -6.80 10.83 -11.64
CA VAL A 173 -5.67 10.53 -10.74
C VAL A 173 -5.75 9.13 -10.12
N GLN A 174 -6.69 8.30 -10.58
CA GLN A 174 -6.85 6.90 -10.16
C GLN A 174 -7.48 6.06 -11.27
N GLY A 175 -7.24 4.75 -11.22
CA GLY A 175 -7.69 3.80 -12.24
C GLY A 175 -6.92 3.88 -13.56
N ASP A 176 -7.36 3.12 -14.55
CA ASP A 176 -6.61 2.82 -15.78
C ASP A 176 -6.26 4.06 -16.63
N GLN A 177 -7.04 5.13 -16.51
CA GLN A 177 -6.83 6.38 -17.26
C GLN A 177 -5.95 7.40 -16.52
N ALA A 178 -5.48 7.08 -15.32
CA ALA A 178 -4.73 8.02 -14.50
C ALA A 178 -3.38 8.39 -15.12
N VAL A 179 -2.57 7.39 -15.48
CA VAL A 179 -1.24 7.58 -16.09
C VAL A 179 -1.28 8.50 -17.30
N PRO A 180 -2.05 8.22 -18.38
CA PRO A 180 -2.10 9.10 -19.54
C PRO A 180 -2.65 10.49 -19.19
N SER A 181 -3.61 10.59 -18.26
CA SER A 181 -4.18 11.87 -17.84
C SER A 181 -3.17 12.75 -17.09
N ILE A 182 -2.37 12.17 -16.19
CA ILE A 182 -1.35 12.89 -15.42
C ILE A 182 -0.23 13.37 -16.35
N VAL A 183 0.28 12.50 -17.22
CA VAL A 183 1.32 12.84 -18.22
C VAL A 183 0.85 13.97 -19.13
N ASN A 184 -0.40 13.91 -19.61
CA ASN A 184 -0.98 14.97 -20.43
C ASN A 184 -1.12 16.29 -19.66
N GLY A 185 -1.47 16.23 -18.37
CA GLY A 185 -1.56 17.40 -17.50
C GLY A 185 -0.22 18.10 -17.31
N ILE A 186 0.84 17.34 -16.99
CA ILE A 186 2.20 17.86 -16.84
C ILE A 186 2.63 18.56 -18.12
N ARG A 187 2.54 17.87 -19.27
CA ARG A 187 2.93 18.43 -20.57
C ARG A 187 2.09 19.64 -20.99
N ALA A 188 0.82 19.69 -20.61
CA ALA A 188 -0.06 20.82 -20.93
C ALA A 188 0.32 22.07 -20.13
N LEU A 189 0.56 21.93 -18.83
CA LEU A 189 0.95 23.03 -17.96
C LEU A 189 2.38 23.50 -18.22
N GLU A 190 3.28 22.59 -18.60
CA GLU A 190 4.62 22.93 -19.10
C GLU A 190 4.53 23.84 -20.33
N ARG A 191 3.73 23.47 -21.35
CA ARG A 191 3.52 24.30 -22.55
C ARG A 191 2.88 25.65 -22.25
N LEU A 192 2.11 25.76 -21.17
CA LEU A 192 1.53 27.02 -20.71
C LEU A 192 2.56 27.92 -20.00
N GLY A 193 3.73 27.40 -19.63
CA GLY A 193 4.79 28.18 -19.00
C GLY A 193 4.46 28.63 -17.58
N VAL A 194 3.83 27.75 -16.78
CA VAL A 194 3.66 28.00 -15.33
C VAL A 194 5.02 28.03 -14.62
N ASP A 195 5.13 28.73 -13.49
CA ASP A 195 6.42 28.86 -12.80
C ASP A 195 6.78 27.60 -12.01
N VAL A 196 5.78 26.92 -11.45
CA VAL A 196 5.88 25.67 -10.67
C VAL A 196 4.61 24.85 -10.88
N MET A 197 4.72 23.53 -10.84
CA MET A 197 3.59 22.61 -10.85
C MET A 197 3.47 21.81 -9.54
N ILE A 198 2.25 21.61 -9.05
CA ILE A 198 1.93 20.59 -8.06
C ILE A 198 1.22 19.45 -8.77
N VAL A 199 1.75 18.23 -8.65
CA VAL A 199 1.18 17.02 -9.23
C VAL A 199 0.84 16.07 -8.09
N GLY A 200 -0.42 15.64 -8.00
CA GLY A 200 -0.77 14.70 -6.94
C GLY A 200 -2.25 14.46 -6.72
N ARG A 201 -2.55 13.79 -5.63
CA ARG A 201 -3.92 13.48 -5.16
C ARG A 201 -3.93 13.38 -3.64
N GLY A 202 -5.13 13.39 -3.06
CA GLY A 202 -5.30 13.07 -1.64
C GLY A 202 -4.98 11.60 -1.32
N GLY A 203 -5.11 11.23 -0.05
CA GLY A 203 -4.89 9.86 0.43
C GLY A 203 -5.69 8.79 -0.31
N GLY A 204 -5.24 7.54 -0.18
CA GLY A 204 -5.86 6.37 -0.79
C GLY A 204 -5.08 5.11 -0.43
N SER A 205 -5.54 3.97 -0.91
CA SER A 205 -4.76 2.74 -0.87
C SER A 205 -3.54 2.84 -1.79
N MET A 206 -2.55 1.93 -1.64
CA MET A 206 -1.41 1.85 -2.57
C MET A 206 -1.87 1.69 -4.03
N GLU A 207 -2.97 0.97 -4.26
CA GLU A 207 -3.61 0.79 -5.57
C GLU A 207 -4.12 2.13 -6.14
N ASP A 208 -4.75 2.94 -5.28
CA ASP A 208 -5.26 4.26 -5.65
C ASP A 208 -4.17 5.28 -5.98
N LEU A 209 -2.97 5.09 -5.41
CA LEU A 209 -1.79 5.94 -5.60
C LEU A 209 -0.85 5.38 -6.69
N TRP A 210 -1.12 4.18 -7.21
CA TRP A 210 -0.18 3.44 -8.04
C TRP A 210 0.21 4.16 -9.33
N ALA A 211 -0.70 4.97 -9.90
CA ALA A 211 -0.42 5.77 -11.10
C ALA A 211 0.80 6.69 -10.94
N PHE A 212 1.12 7.12 -9.71
CA PHE A 212 2.29 7.95 -9.39
C PHE A 212 3.58 7.13 -9.21
N ASN A 213 3.47 5.81 -9.21
CA ASN A 213 4.60 4.89 -9.27
C ASN A 213 4.95 4.44 -10.69
N GLU A 214 4.16 4.79 -11.69
CA GLU A 214 4.37 4.31 -13.06
C GLU A 214 5.52 5.04 -13.77
N GLU A 215 6.32 4.28 -14.51
CA GLU A 215 7.53 4.78 -15.18
C GLU A 215 7.22 5.96 -16.12
N ALA A 216 6.09 5.91 -16.83
CA ALA A 216 5.69 6.97 -17.74
C ALA A 216 5.45 8.31 -17.04
N VAL A 217 4.96 8.29 -15.79
CA VAL A 217 4.76 9.50 -14.99
C VAL A 217 6.09 9.99 -14.46
N ALA A 218 6.93 9.09 -13.95
CA ALA A 218 8.30 9.40 -13.51
C ALA A 218 9.10 10.08 -14.63
N GLN A 219 9.07 9.54 -15.84
CA GLN A 219 9.75 10.11 -17.00
C GLN A 219 9.16 11.47 -17.38
N ALA A 220 7.84 11.63 -17.33
CA ALA A 220 7.21 12.92 -17.61
C ALA A 220 7.59 14.01 -16.61
N VAL A 221 7.80 13.66 -15.34
CA VAL A 221 8.31 14.59 -14.32
C VAL A 221 9.78 14.93 -14.59
N PHE A 222 10.60 13.91 -14.87
CA PHE A 222 12.03 14.09 -15.16
C PHE A 222 12.29 14.97 -16.39
N ASP A 223 11.51 14.78 -17.46
CA ASP A 223 11.66 15.52 -18.71
C ASP A 223 11.09 16.95 -18.64
N CYS A 224 10.35 17.28 -17.58
CA CYS A 224 9.65 18.55 -17.49
C CYS A 224 10.62 19.70 -17.20
N ALA A 225 10.56 20.77 -18.00
CA ALA A 225 11.39 21.97 -17.85
C ALA A 225 10.92 22.93 -16.74
N VAL A 226 9.76 22.64 -16.13
CA VAL A 226 9.17 23.43 -15.04
C VAL A 226 9.25 22.62 -13.75
N PRO A 227 9.66 23.23 -12.62
CA PRO A 227 9.79 22.52 -11.35
C PRO A 227 8.45 21.89 -10.93
N VAL A 228 8.49 20.58 -10.64
CA VAL A 228 7.34 19.81 -10.18
C VAL A 228 7.48 19.54 -8.69
N ILE A 229 6.38 19.65 -7.95
CA ILE A 229 6.25 19.26 -6.56
C ILE A 229 5.25 18.10 -6.50
N SER A 230 5.70 16.94 -6.04
CA SER A 230 4.81 15.83 -5.72
C SER A 230 3.98 16.16 -4.47
N ALA A 231 2.67 15.90 -4.54
CA ALA A 231 1.73 16.06 -3.43
C ALA A 231 0.75 14.89 -3.39
N VAL A 232 1.29 13.67 -3.23
CA VAL A 232 0.54 12.42 -3.23
C VAL A 232 0.36 11.91 -1.80
N GLY A 233 -0.89 11.64 -1.42
CA GLY A 233 -1.17 10.95 -0.16
C GLY A 233 -0.91 11.77 1.11
N HIS A 234 -0.56 11.07 2.20
CA HIS A 234 -0.14 11.63 3.49
C HIS A 234 1.37 11.51 3.66
N GLU A 235 1.90 12.03 4.77
CA GLU A 235 3.34 12.06 5.08
C GLU A 235 4.04 10.68 4.98
N THR A 236 3.32 9.59 5.20
CA THR A 236 3.84 8.21 5.10
C THR A 236 3.82 7.62 3.69
N ASP A 237 3.14 8.27 2.76
CA ASP A 237 2.88 7.74 1.42
C ASP A 237 3.96 8.27 0.46
N THR A 238 5.04 7.51 0.27
CA THR A 238 6.10 7.85 -0.70
C THR A 238 5.89 7.10 -2.01
N THR A 239 5.93 7.83 -3.12
CA THR A 239 5.78 7.33 -4.49
C THR A 239 7.04 7.57 -5.32
N ILE A 240 7.12 6.97 -6.51
CA ILE A 240 8.28 7.15 -7.40
C ILE A 240 8.49 8.62 -7.77
N ILE A 241 7.43 9.37 -8.03
CA ILE A 241 7.57 10.78 -8.43
C ILE A 241 8.16 11.67 -7.33
N ASP A 242 8.04 11.30 -6.05
CA ASP A 242 8.69 12.02 -4.94
C ASP A 242 10.22 11.96 -5.03
N PHE A 243 10.76 10.87 -5.58
CA PHE A 243 12.20 10.73 -5.80
C PHE A 243 12.68 11.51 -7.02
N VAL A 244 11.85 11.65 -8.04
CA VAL A 244 12.18 12.36 -9.29
C VAL A 244 12.06 13.87 -9.13
N SER A 245 11.01 14.35 -8.47
CA SER A 245 10.70 15.78 -8.31
C SER A 245 11.74 16.54 -7.49
#